data_AF-A0A1H4BTW7-F1
#
_entry.id   AF-A0A1H4BTW7-F1
#
_cell.length_a   1.000
_cell.length_b   1.000
_cell.length_c   1.000
_cell.angle_alpha   90.00
_cell.angle_beta   90.00
_cell.angle_gamma   90.00
#
_symmetry.space_group_name_H-M   'P 1'
#
loop_
_entity.id
_entity.type
_entity.pdbx_description
1 polymer ?
#
loop_
_entity_poly.entity_id
_entity_poly.type
_entity_poly.pdbx_seq_one_letter_code
_entity_poly.pdbx_strand_id
1 'polypeptide(L)' 'MTEQTGAPPRLTPEEESKDAYFRRIAEIAQEMTAEHGKDFATGAFVLAARWTAEGKMSSGRQH' A
#
# COMPACT_ATOMS: atom_id res chain seq x y z
N MET A 1 -22.66 26.02 -23.91
CA MET A 1 -21.34 25.55 -23.41
C MET A 1 -21.58 24.12 -22.97
N THR A 2 -21.04 23.16 -23.73
CA THR A 2 -21.46 21.75 -23.70
C THR A 2 -21.16 21.07 -22.36
N GLU A 3 -22.17 20.37 -21.85
CA GLU A 3 -22.09 19.42 -20.75
C GLU A 3 -21.10 18.30 -21.10
N GLN A 4 -20.08 18.12 -20.27
CA GLN A 4 -19.38 16.84 -20.14
C GLN A 4 -19.48 16.40 -18.68
N THR A 5 -20.58 15.72 -18.38
CA THR A 5 -20.71 14.82 -17.24
C THR A 5 -19.76 13.64 -17.47
N GLY A 6 -18.52 13.76 -16.99
CA GLY A 6 -17.65 12.60 -16.81
C GLY A 6 -18.11 11.84 -15.58
N ALA A 7 -18.88 10.75 -15.77
CA ALA A 7 -19.11 9.79 -14.69
C ALA A 7 -17.75 9.40 -14.08
N PRO A 8 -17.62 9.29 -12.74
CA PRO A 8 -16.36 8.89 -12.14
C PRO A 8 -15.95 7.55 -12.77
N PRO A 9 -14.67 7.36 -13.14
CA PRO A 9 -14.22 6.09 -13.69
C PRO A 9 -14.64 4.98 -12.73
N ARG A 10 -15.46 4.04 -13.22
CA ARG A 10 -15.79 2.84 -12.45
C ARG A 10 -14.47 2.10 -12.26
N LEU A 11 -13.99 2.06 -11.01
CA LEU A 11 -12.81 1.30 -10.65
C LEU A 11 -13.02 -0.13 -11.12
N THR A 12 -12.03 -0.66 -11.82
CA THR A 12 -11.98 -2.08 -12.15
C THR A 12 -11.86 -2.89 -10.86
N PRO A 13 -12.30 -4.16 -10.84
CA PRO A 13 -12.14 -5.03 -9.66
C PRO A 13 -10.69 -5.13 -9.16
N GLU A 14 -9.71 -4.98 -10.07
CA GLU A 14 -8.29 -4.93 -9.73
C GLU A 14 -7.91 -3.64 -8.99
N GLU A 15 -8.45 -2.49 -9.42
CA GLU A 15 -8.25 -1.21 -8.75
C GLU A 15 -8.91 -1.18 -7.36
N GLU A 16 -10.12 -1.74 -7.23
CA GLU A 16 -10.79 -1.88 -5.93
C GLU A 16 -9.98 -2.74 -4.96
N SER A 17 -9.43 -3.86 -5.44
CA SER A 17 -8.56 -4.73 -4.66
C SER A 17 -7.30 -4.00 -4.19
N LYS A 18 -6.63 -3.28 -5.11
CA LYS A 18 -5.44 -2.48 -4.77
C LYS A 18 -5.76 -1.40 -3.75
N ASP A 19 -6.86 -0.67 -3.92
CA ASP A 19 -7.28 0.39 -3.01
C ASP A 19 -7.55 -0.17 -1.59
N ALA A 20 -8.15 -1.35 -1.48
CA ALA A 20 -8.34 -2.01 -0.19
C ALA A 20 -7.01 -2.32 0.53
N TYR A 21 -5.97 -2.73 -0.19
CA TYR A 21 -4.64 -2.90 0.39
C TYR A 21 -4.00 -1.57 0.79
N PHE A 22 -4.14 -0.52 -0.03
CA PHE A 22 -3.65 0.80 0.31
C PHE A 22 -4.28 1.35 1.59
N ARG A 23 -5.60 1.17 1.77
CA ARG A 23 -6.31 1.57 2.99
C ARG A 23 -5.75 0.85 4.22
N ARG A 24 -5.58 -0.47 4.16
CA ARG A 24 -4.99 -1.24 5.28
C ARG A 24 -3.57 -0.81 5.60
N ILE A 25 -2.75 -0.54 4.58
CA ILE A 25 -1.39 -0.03 4.78
C ILE A 25 -1.42 1.33 5.48
N ALA A 26 -2.36 2.20 5.10
CA ALA A 26 -2.53 3.51 5.72
C ALA A 26 -2.99 3.41 7.19
N GLU A 27 -3.91 2.51 7.51
CA GLU A 27 -4.35 2.24 8.89
C GLU A 27 -3.16 1.78 9.76
N ILE A 28 -2.39 0.80 9.29
CA ILE A 28 -1.19 0.32 9.98
C ILE A 28 -0.16 1.46 10.15
N ALA A 29 0.02 2.29 9.12
CA ALA A 29 0.91 3.45 9.19
C ALA A 29 0.49 4.43 10.30
N GLN A 30 -0.82 4.66 10.45
CA GLN A 30 -1.36 5.54 11.50
C GLN A 30 -1.15 4.94 12.89
N GLU A 31 -1.42 3.65 13.08
CA GLU A 31 -1.17 2.93 14.34
C GLU A 31 0.31 3.01 14.73
N MET A 32 1.21 2.69 13.81
CA MET A 32 2.66 2.78 14.04
C MET A 32 3.13 4.20 14.34
N THR A 33 2.54 5.20 13.68
CA THR A 33 2.87 6.61 13.91
C THR A 33 2.38 7.09 15.27
N ALA A 34 1.19 6.65 15.71
CA ALA A 34 0.63 7.01 17.00
C ALA A 34 1.45 6.42 18.17
N GLU A 35 1.90 5.17 18.04
CA GLU A 35 2.63 4.47 19.11
C GLU A 35 4.14 4.78 19.14
N HIS A 36 4.77 4.95 17.98
CA HIS A 36 6.24 5.00 17.86
C HIS A 36 6.77 6.24 17.11
N GLY A 37 5.88 7.06 16.55
CA GLY A 37 6.25 8.23 15.77
C GLY A 37 6.45 7.95 14.28
N LYS A 38 6.41 9.03 13.50
CA LYS A 38 6.42 9.01 12.04
C LYS A 38 7.71 8.43 11.44
N ASP A 39 8.85 8.70 12.07
CA ASP A 39 10.16 8.24 11.56
C ASP A 39 10.27 6.72 11.61
N PHE A 40 9.73 6.10 12.66
CA PHE A 40 9.65 4.64 12.78
C PHE A 40 8.74 4.03 11.70
N ALA A 41 7.52 4.56 11.56
CA ALA A 41 6.57 4.06 10.55
C ALA A 41 7.15 4.14 9.13
N THR A 42 7.75 5.27 8.78
CA THR A 42 8.40 5.48 7.49
C THR A 42 9.54 4.50 7.27
N GLY A 43 10.43 4.32 8.25
CA GLY A 43 11.53 3.37 8.17
C GLY A 43 11.08 1.93 7.97
N ALA A 44 10.02 1.49 8.67
CA ALA A 44 9.47 0.15 8.53
C ALA A 44 8.92 -0.11 7.12
N PHE A 45 8.19 0.84 6.53
CA PHE A 45 7.70 0.69 5.15
C PHE A 45 8.82 0.68 4.11
N VAL A 46 9.85 1.50 4.30
CA VAL A 46 11.04 1.48 3.41
C VAL A 46 11.73 0.11 3.48
N LEU A 47 11.86 -0.48 4.66
CA LEU A 47 12.43 -1.83 4.82
C LEU A 47 11.54 -2.90 4.19
N ALA A 48 10.22 -2.84 4.38
CA ALA A 48 9.27 -3.76 3.77
C ALA A 48 9.28 -3.68 2.23
N ALA A 49 9.32 -2.47 1.67
CA ALA A 49 9.45 -2.23 0.24
C ALA A 49 10.77 -2.81 -0.30
N ARG A 50 11.88 -2.57 0.41
CA ARG A 50 13.19 -3.13 0.05
C ARG A 50 13.18 -4.67 0.05
N TRP A 51 12.62 -5.29 1.09
CA TRP A 51 12.50 -6.76 1.15
C TRP A 51 11.72 -7.30 -0.06
N THR A 52 10.59 -6.67 -0.38
CA THR A 52 9.75 -7.04 -1.52
C THR A 52 10.51 -6.92 -2.83
N ALA A 53 11.22 -5.81 -3.05
CA ALA A 53 12.03 -5.57 -4.25
C ALA A 53 13.23 -6.53 -4.36
N GLU A 54 13.84 -6.91 -3.23
CA GLU A 54 14.94 -7.89 -3.18
C GLU A 54 14.45 -9.34 -3.41
N GLY A 55 13.14 -9.60 -3.58
CA GLY A 55 12.60 -10.94 -3.83
C GLY A 55 12.71 -11.92 -2.65
N LYS A 56 13.14 -11.43 -1.48
CA LYS A 56 13.37 -12.23 -0.27
C LYS A 56 12.08 -12.77 0.37
N MET A 57 10.91 -12.47 -0.20
CA MET A 57 9.63 -13.10 0.18
C MET A 57 9.48 -14.53 -0.40
N SER A 58 10.32 -14.92 -1.39
CA SER A 58 10.28 -16.24 -2.05
C SER A 58 11.33 -17.23 -1.52
N SER A 59 12.16 -16.85 -0.54
CA SER A 59 13.22 -17.73 -0.01
C SER A 59 12.72 -18.78 0.99
N GLY A 60 11.47 -19.24 0.83
CA GLY A 60 11.01 -20.51 1.37
C GLY A 60 11.35 -21.65 0.42
N ARG A 61 12.59 -22.15 0.52
CA ARG A 61 13.16 -23.36 -0.12
C ARG A 61 13.88 -23.17 -1.46
N GLN A 62 15.21 -23.13 -1.41
CA GLN A 62 16.02 -24.06 -2.21
C GLN A 62 17.09 -24.69 -1.32
N HIS A 63 16.72 -25.83 -0.71
CA HIS A 63 17.59 -26.94 -0.38
C HIS A 63 16.77 -28.22 -0.58
#